data_AF-A0A351DUA7-F1
#
_entry.id   AF-A0A351DUA7-F1
#
_cell.length_a   1.000
_cell.length_b   1.000
_cell.length_c   1.000
_cell.angle_alpha   90.00
_cell.angle_beta   90.00
_cell.angle_gamma   90.00
#
_symmetry.space_group_name_H-M   'P 1'
#
loop_
_entity.id
_entity.type
_entity.pdbx_description
1 polymer ?
#
loop_
_entity_poly.entity_id
_entity_poly.type
_entity_poly.pdbx_seq_one_letter_code
_entity_poly.pdbx_strand_id
1 'polypeptide(L)'
;MDTLAQYDQCLATCEDLFKRKTLDYGTAWRILRPSSLTDQIFIKANRIRTIQEVGAAKVDEGIESEFVGIVNYCFMALIQLTLPAEAPMELEADEANRLYDEAKETTRQLMVKKNHDYGEAWRDMRVSSLTDL
;
A
#
# COMPACT_ATOMS: atom_id res chain seq x y z
N MET A 1 -5.05 -22.73 1.24
CA MET A 1 -5.73 -21.47 0.89
C MET A 1 -5.05 -20.99 -0.39
N ASP A 2 -5.81 -20.70 -1.44
CA ASP A 2 -5.28 -20.31 -2.75
C ASP A 2 -4.63 -18.91 -2.70
N THR A 3 -3.61 -18.65 -3.53
CA THR A 3 -2.83 -17.40 -3.52
C THR A 3 -3.72 -16.19 -3.75
N LEU A 4 -4.68 -16.29 -4.68
CA LEU A 4 -5.61 -15.21 -4.97
C LEU A 4 -6.45 -14.88 -3.74
N ALA A 5 -6.95 -15.89 -3.02
CA ALA A 5 -7.72 -15.66 -1.80
C ALA A 5 -6.91 -14.97 -0.71
N GLN A 6 -5.63 -15.34 -0.54
CA GLN A 6 -4.73 -14.69 0.42
C GLN A 6 -4.41 -13.25 0.01
N TYR A 7 -4.16 -13.02 -1.28
CA TYR A 7 -3.89 -11.70 -1.82
C TYR A 7 -5.10 -10.77 -1.63
N ASP A 8 -6.30 -11.27 -1.93
CA ASP A 8 -7.55 -10.53 -1.77
C ASP A 8 -7.83 -10.20 -0.29
N GLN A 9 -7.51 -11.12 0.63
CA GLN A 9 -7.60 -10.87 2.07
C GLN A 9 -6.65 -9.77 2.54
N CYS A 10 -5.41 -9.75 2.03
CA CYS A 10 -4.45 -8.70 2.34
C CYS A 10 -4.90 -7.35 1.78
N LEU A 11 -5.41 -7.31 0.54
CA LEU A 11 -5.95 -6.09 -0.06
C LEU A 11 -7.17 -5.57 0.70
N ALA A 12 -8.07 -6.45 1.15
CA ALA A 12 -9.24 -6.05 1.94
C ALA A 12 -8.83 -5.36 3.25
N THR A 13 -7.76 -5.82 3.91
CA THR A 13 -7.20 -5.17 5.10
C THR A 13 -6.69 -3.76 4.79
N CYS A 14 -6.00 -3.60 3.66
CA CYS A 14 -5.48 -2.30 3.24
C CYS A 14 -6.60 -1.32 2.90
N GLU A 15 -7.61 -1.81 2.18
CA GLU A 15 -8.80 -1.07 1.77
C GLU A 15 -9.63 -0.63 2.97
N ASP A 16 -9.89 -1.50 3.94
CA ASP A 16 -10.61 -1.15 5.16
C ASP A 16 -9.92 0.01 5.89
N LEU A 17 -8.59 -0.07 6.05
CA LEU A 17 -7.84 1.00 6.67
C LEU A 17 -7.95 2.29 5.85
N PHE A 18 -7.80 2.24 4.53
CA PHE A 18 -7.94 3.41 3.66
C PHE A 18 -9.32 4.06 3.84
N LYS A 19 -10.40 3.28 3.72
CA LYS A 19 -11.79 3.76 3.83
C LYS A 19 -12.08 4.41 5.19
N ARG A 20 -11.66 3.76 6.28
CA ARG A 20 -11.82 4.34 7.63
C ARG A 20 -11.06 5.65 7.78
N LYS A 21 -9.83 5.69 7.27
CA LYS A 21 -8.98 6.88 7.34
C LYS A 21 -9.53 8.03 6.49
N THR A 22 -10.07 7.73 5.32
CA THR A 22 -10.78 8.69 4.47
C THR A 22 -12.04 9.22 5.15
N LEU A 23 -12.76 8.40 5.92
CA LEU A 23 -13.89 8.85 6.71
C LEU A 23 -13.46 9.77 7.88
N ASP A 24 -12.38 9.40 8.58
CA ASP A 24 -11.91 10.11 9.77
C ASP A 24 -11.39 11.53 9.45
N TYR A 25 -10.68 11.69 8.33
CA TYR A 25 -9.97 12.95 8.01
C TYR A 25 -9.97 13.33 6.53
N GLY A 26 -10.88 12.78 5.73
CA GLY A 26 -11.00 13.09 4.31
C GLY A 26 -9.78 12.66 3.50
N THR A 27 -9.51 13.37 2.40
CA THR A 27 -8.38 13.09 1.52
C THR A 27 -7.14 13.93 1.81
N ALA A 28 -6.79 14.11 3.09
CA ALA A 28 -5.62 14.89 3.51
C ALA A 28 -4.30 14.47 2.81
N TRP A 29 -4.19 13.20 2.39
CA TRP A 29 -3.05 12.68 1.64
C TRP A 29 -2.85 13.34 0.27
N ARG A 30 -3.87 14.01 -0.30
CA ARG A 30 -3.79 14.74 -1.58
C ARG A 30 -2.81 15.91 -1.58
N ILE A 31 -2.48 16.45 -0.39
CA ILE A 31 -1.46 17.51 -0.28
C ILE A 31 -0.04 16.97 -0.57
N LEU A 32 0.15 15.66 -0.46
CA LEU A 32 1.45 15.04 -0.65
C LEU A 32 1.79 14.99 -2.13
N ARG A 33 2.99 15.44 -2.48
CA ARG A 33 3.53 15.22 -3.84
C ARG A 33 3.89 13.73 -4.01
N PRO A 34 4.00 13.22 -5.25
CA PRO A 34 4.50 11.86 -5.48
C PRO A 34 5.82 11.56 -4.76
N SER A 35 6.75 12.52 -4.73
CA SER A 35 8.01 12.39 -3.97
C SER A 35 7.78 12.23 -2.46
N SER A 36 6.80 12.94 -1.90
CA SER A 36 6.46 12.83 -0.48
C SER A 36 5.83 11.47 -0.17
N LEU A 37 5.05 10.91 -1.09
CA LEU A 37 4.51 9.55 -0.95
C LEU A 37 5.61 8.49 -1.03
N THR A 38 6.61 8.66 -1.91
CA THR A 38 7.78 7.77 -1.91
C THR A 38 8.60 7.88 -0.62
N ASP A 39 8.71 9.08 -0.03
CA ASP A 39 9.35 9.24 1.28
C ASP A 39 8.57 8.49 2.38
N GLN A 40 7.23 8.52 2.35
CA GLN A 40 6.43 7.73 3.29
C GLN A 40 6.67 6.23 3.13
N ILE A 41 6.73 5.72 1.90
CA ILE A 41 7.04 4.32 1.62
C ILE A 41 8.43 3.96 2.16
N PHE A 42 9.43 4.81 1.91
CA PHE A 42 10.80 4.61 2.39
C PHE A 42 10.86 4.57 3.93
N ILE A 43 10.17 5.49 4.62
CA ILE A 43 10.13 5.52 6.09
C ILE A 43 9.55 4.21 6.65
N LYS A 44 8.44 3.72 6.07
CA LYS A 44 7.82 2.45 6.45
C LYS A 44 8.76 1.27 6.25
N ALA A 45 9.40 1.16 5.08
CA ALA A 45 10.34 0.09 4.76
C ALA A 45 11.57 0.11 5.70
N ASN A 46 12.13 1.29 5.95
CA ASN A 46 13.27 1.45 6.85
C ASN A 46 12.92 1.10 8.31
N ARG A 47 11.68 1.37 8.75
CA ARG A 47 11.20 0.94 10.06
C ARG A 47 11.15 -0.59 10.17
N ILE A 48 10.62 -1.28 9.17
CA ILE A 48 10.60 -2.75 9.13
C ILE A 48 12.02 -3.31 9.22
N ARG A 49 12.94 -2.77 8.42
CA ARG A 49 14.35 -3.15 8.44
C ARG A 49 14.98 -2.94 9.82
N THR A 50 14.77 -1.78 10.43
CA THR A 50 15.30 -1.46 11.77
C THR A 50 14.80 -2.47 12.81
N ILE A 51 13.52 -2.84 12.77
CA ILE A 51 12.94 -3.83 13.69
C ILE A 51 13.59 -5.21 13.49
N GLN A 52 13.79 -5.63 12.23
CA GLN A 52 14.46 -6.89 11.90
C GLN A 52 15.93 -6.92 12.34
N GLU A 53 16.66 -5.82 12.21
CA GLU A 53 18.08 -5.72 12.59
C GLU A 53 18.27 -5.64 14.12
N VAL A 54 17.44 -4.87 14.83
CA VAL A 54 17.60 -4.65 16.28
C VAL A 54 17.07 -5.82 17.10
N GLY A 55 16.07 -6.56 16.60
CA GLY A 55 15.50 -7.74 17.26
C GLY A 55 14.79 -7.47 18.59
N ALA A 56 14.76 -6.22 19.06
CA ALA A 56 14.10 -5.79 20.29
C ALA A 56 13.43 -4.43 20.08
N ALA A 57 12.10 -4.40 20.16
CA ALA A 57 11.32 -3.16 20.16
C ALA A 57 10.89 -2.82 21.60
N LYS A 58 11.01 -1.55 22.00
CA LYS A 58 10.49 -1.08 23.30
C LYS A 58 8.96 -1.05 23.34
N VAL A 59 8.33 -1.03 22.17
CA VAL A 59 6.88 -1.12 21.96
C VAL A 59 6.67 -2.17 20.88
N ASP A 60 5.95 -3.24 21.20
CA ASP A 60 5.69 -4.35 20.28
C ASP A 60 4.47 -4.05 19.40
N GLU A 61 4.67 -3.27 18.35
CA GLU A 61 3.61 -2.92 17.37
C GLU A 61 3.62 -3.82 16.12
N GLY A 62 4.53 -4.79 16.06
CA GLY A 62 4.75 -5.64 14.87
C GLY A 62 5.23 -4.87 13.63
N ILE A 63 5.34 -5.58 12.50
CA ILE A 63 5.72 -5.01 11.19
C ILE A 63 4.55 -4.96 10.19
N GLU A 64 3.43 -5.61 10.50
CA GLU A 64 2.28 -5.75 9.59
C GLU A 64 1.65 -4.40 9.25
N SER A 65 1.48 -3.53 10.26
CA SER A 65 0.93 -2.18 10.08
C SER A 65 1.80 -1.32 9.14
N GLU A 66 3.11 -1.57 9.10
CA GLU A 66 4.04 -0.88 8.23
C GLU A 66 3.89 -1.36 6.77
N PHE A 67 3.70 -2.66 6.55
CA PHE A 67 3.38 -3.20 5.22
C PHE A 67 2.04 -2.69 4.69
N VAL A 68 1.00 -2.66 5.53
CA VAL A 68 -0.30 -2.08 5.16
C VAL A 68 -0.13 -0.61 4.77
N GLY A 69 0.69 0.14 5.52
CA GLY A 69 1.05 1.52 5.20
C GLY A 69 1.71 1.64 3.83
N ILE A 70 2.72 0.82 3.53
CA ILE A 70 3.42 0.80 2.23
C ILE A 70 2.42 0.62 1.09
N VAL A 71 1.55 -0.40 1.19
CA VAL A 71 0.55 -0.69 0.15
C VAL A 71 -0.39 0.50 -0.07
N ASN A 72 -0.88 1.11 1.01
CA ASN A 72 -1.78 2.26 0.90
C ASN A 72 -1.09 3.52 0.34
N TYR A 73 0.16 3.79 0.70
CA TYR A 73 0.90 4.90 0.09
C TYR A 73 1.20 4.65 -1.39
N CYS A 74 1.44 3.39 -1.80
CA CYS A 74 1.54 3.02 -3.20
C CYS A 74 0.23 3.30 -3.95
N PHE A 75 -0.93 2.92 -3.40
CA PHE A 75 -2.22 3.21 -4.04
C PHE A 75 -2.52 4.71 -4.10
N MET A 76 -2.24 5.48 -3.03
CA MET A 76 -2.36 6.94 -3.05
C MET A 76 -1.47 7.57 -4.14
N ALA A 77 -0.25 7.06 -4.32
CA ALA A 77 0.67 7.52 -5.35
C ALA A 77 0.15 7.19 -6.76
N LEU A 78 -0.38 5.98 -6.97
CA LEU A 78 -1.02 5.60 -8.23
C LEU A 78 -2.20 6.53 -8.55
N ILE A 79 -3.08 6.77 -7.58
CA ILE A 79 -4.21 7.69 -7.75
C ILE A 79 -3.69 9.09 -8.14
N GLN A 80 -2.71 9.64 -7.40
CA GLN A 80 -2.12 10.93 -7.71
C GLN A 80 -1.54 11.05 -9.12
N LEU A 81 -0.93 9.97 -9.64
CA LEU A 81 -0.35 9.95 -10.98
C LEU A 81 -1.43 9.91 -12.08
N THR A 82 -2.64 9.44 -11.75
CA THR A 82 -3.77 9.37 -12.71
C THR A 82 -4.65 10.62 -12.70
N LEU A 83 -4.68 11.37 -11.59
CA LEU A 83 -5.49 12.58 -11.48
C LEU A 83 -4.92 13.72 -12.33
N PRO A 84 -5.79 14.55 -12.95
CA PRO A 84 -5.35 15.75 -13.64
C PRO A 84 -4.73 16.76 -12.67
N ALA A 85 -3.90 17.67 -13.18
CA ALA A 85 -3.15 18.64 -12.35
C ALA A 85 -4.09 19.59 -11.57
N GLU A 86 -5.25 19.85 -12.13
CA GLU A 86 -6.33 20.67 -11.60
C GLU A 86 -7.31 19.91 -10.69
N ALA A 87 -7.10 18.60 -10.46
CA ALA A 87 -7.95 17.84 -9.56
C ALA A 87 -7.97 18.46 -8.15
N PRO A 88 -9.14 18.53 -7.50
CA PRO A 88 -9.24 19.17 -6.19
C PRO A 88 -8.38 18.45 -5.14
N MET A 89 -7.98 19.21 -4.12
CA MET A 89 -7.23 18.68 -2.98
C MET A 89 -8.14 17.92 -2.01
N GLU A 90 -9.43 18.25 -1.99
CA GLU A 90 -10.45 17.54 -1.25
C GLU A 90 -11.34 16.78 -2.23
N LEU A 91 -11.33 15.45 -2.12
CA LEU A 91 -12.22 14.57 -2.86
C LEU A 91 -13.33 14.11 -1.92
N GLU A 92 -14.52 13.93 -2.47
CA GLU A 92 -15.59 13.21 -1.76
C GLU A 92 -15.13 11.78 -1.44
N ALA A 93 -15.58 11.26 -0.29
CA ALA A 93 -15.15 9.95 0.18
C ALA A 93 -15.46 8.83 -0.83
N ASP A 94 -16.64 8.89 -1.46
CA ASP A 94 -17.05 7.91 -2.47
C ASP A 94 -16.15 7.95 -3.71
N GLU A 95 -15.71 9.14 -4.12
CA GLU A 95 -14.81 9.30 -5.26
C GLU A 95 -13.40 8.79 -4.93
N ALA A 96 -12.90 9.11 -3.74
CA ALA A 96 -11.61 8.59 -3.26
C ALA A 96 -11.63 7.05 -3.17
N ASN A 97 -12.73 6.47 -2.70
CA ASN A 97 -12.93 5.03 -2.63
C ASN A 97 -13.00 4.39 -4.03
N ARG A 98 -13.70 5.02 -4.98
CA ARG A 98 -13.75 4.55 -6.38
C ARG A 98 -12.36 4.52 -7.01
N LEU A 99 -11.59 5.59 -6.86
CA LEU A 99 -10.21 5.68 -7.38
C LEU A 99 -9.29 4.63 -6.74
N TYR A 100 -9.46 4.38 -5.44
CA TYR A 100 -8.74 3.30 -4.75
C TYR A 100 -9.08 1.93 -5.32
N ASP A 101 -10.37 1.64 -5.54
CA ASP A 101 -10.83 0.38 -6.10
C ASP A 101 -10.30 0.16 -7.53
N GLU A 102 -10.21 1.21 -8.35
CA GLU A 102 -9.61 1.15 -9.69
C GLU A 102 -8.11 0.85 -9.66
N ALA A 103 -7.36 1.52 -8.77
CA ALA A 103 -5.94 1.25 -8.60
C ALA A 103 -5.71 -0.17 -8.07
N LYS A 104 -6.50 -0.60 -7.09
CA LYS A 104 -6.49 -1.95 -6.50
C LYS A 104 -6.73 -3.03 -7.55
N GLU A 105 -7.77 -2.88 -8.36
CA GLU A 105 -8.10 -3.85 -9.41
C GLU A 105 -7.01 -3.91 -10.49
N THR A 106 -6.48 -2.76 -10.90
CA THR A 106 -5.37 -2.70 -11.86
C THR A 106 -4.14 -3.46 -11.34
N THR A 107 -3.77 -3.25 -10.07
CA THR A 107 -2.65 -3.94 -9.43
C THR A 107 -2.91 -5.44 -9.28
N ARG A 108 -4.13 -5.82 -8.88
CA ARG A 108 -4.54 -7.23 -8.78
C ARG A 108 -4.44 -7.94 -10.13
N GLN A 109 -4.96 -7.35 -11.20
CA GLN A 109 -4.86 -7.92 -12.55
C GLN A 109 -3.40 -8.06 -13.02
N LEU A 110 -2.56 -7.07 -12.70
CA LEU A 110 -1.13 -7.16 -13.00
C LEU A 110 -0.46 -8.32 -12.27
N MET A 111 -0.80 -8.54 -10.99
CA MET A 111 -0.30 -9.69 -10.22
C MET A 111 -0.72 -11.01 -10.86
N VAL A 112 -2.00 -11.15 -11.26
CA VAL A 112 -2.48 -12.37 -11.94
C VAL A 112 -1.71 -12.64 -13.23
N LYS A 113 -1.51 -11.60 -14.06
CA LYS A 113 -0.74 -11.72 -15.31
C LYS A 113 0.70 -12.14 -15.04
N LYS A 114 1.36 -11.52 -14.05
CA LYS A 114 2.73 -11.87 -13.68
C LYS A 114 2.85 -13.28 -13.11
N ASN A 115 1.89 -13.73 -12.30
CA ASN A 115 1.88 -15.09 -11.78
C ASN A 115 1.70 -16.12 -12.90
N HIS A 116 0.92 -15.81 -13.93
CA HIS A 116 0.85 -16.65 -15.13
C HIS A 116 2.21 -16.73 -15.85
N ASP A 117 2.91 -15.61 -16.00
CA ASP A 117 4.16 -15.54 -16.78
C ASP A 117 5.39 -16.11 -16.07
N TYR A 118 5.48 -15.94 -14.74
CA TYR A 118 6.68 -16.27 -13.94
C TYR A 118 6.41 -17.24 -12.79
N GLY A 119 5.18 -17.76 -12.67
CA GLY A 119 4.75 -18.50 -11.49
C GLY A 119 4.72 -17.64 -10.23
N GLU A 120 4.74 -18.27 -9.07
CA GLU A 120 4.62 -17.60 -7.77
C GLU A 120 5.97 -17.43 -7.07
N ALA A 121 7.05 -17.24 -7.82
CA ALA A 121 8.42 -17.16 -7.29
C ALA A 121 8.60 -16.11 -6.17
N TRP A 122 7.77 -15.07 -6.17
CA TRP A 122 7.76 -14.04 -5.12
C TRP A 122 7.31 -14.59 -3.75
N ARG A 123 6.59 -15.71 -3.70
CA ARG A 123 6.20 -16.38 -2.43
C ARG A 123 7.40 -17.02 -1.73
N ASP A 124 8.42 -17.38 -2.48
CA ASP A 124 9.66 -17.97 -1.97
C ASP A 124 10.70 -16.90 -1.58
N MET A 125 10.41 -15.62 -1.85
CA MET A 125 11.28 -14.51 -1.44
C MET A 125 11.27 -14.35 0.07
N ARG A 126 12.44 -14.02 0.63
CA ARG A 126 12.55 -13.66 2.04
C ARG A 126 11.87 -12.32 2.27
N VAL A 127 11.11 -12.20 3.35
CA VAL A 127 10.44 -10.95 3.73
C VAL A 127 11.45 -9.81 3.93
N SER A 128 12.64 -10.10 4.46
CA SER A 128 13.71 -9.09 4.60
C SER A 128 14.12 -8.46 3.27
N SER A 129 14.08 -9.24 2.18
CA SER A 129 14.43 -8.76 0.84
C SER A 129 13.42 -7.77 0.26
N LEU A 130 12.20 -7.71 0.80
CA LEU A 130 11.20 -6.71 0.40
C LEU A 130 11.52 -5.30 0.91
N THR A 131 12.40 -5.21 1.92
CA THR A 131 12.80 -3.96 2.57
C THR A 131 14.26 -3.60 2.36
N ASP A 132 14.97 -4.41 1.56
CA ASP A 132 16.33 -4.12 1.08
C ASP A 132 16.24 -3.11 -0.09
N LEU A 133 16.06 -1.84 0.24
CA LEU A 133 16.09 -0.68 -0.68
C LEU A 133 17.48 -0.05 -0.77
#